data_AF-A0A7W1Z6M0-F1
#
_entry.id   AF-A0A7W1Z6M0-F1
#
_cell.length_a   1.000
_cell.length_b   1.000
_cell.length_c   1.000
_cell.angle_alpha   90.00
_cell.angle_beta   90.00
_cell.angle_gamma   90.00
#
_symmetry.space_group_name_H-M   'P 1'
#
loop_
_entity.id
_entity.type
_entity.pdbx_description
1 polymer ?
#
loop_
_entity_poly.entity_id
_entity_poly.type
_entity_poly.pdbx_seq_one_letter_code
_entity_poly.pdbx_strand_id
1 'polypeptide(L)' 'SVLKRTYWFDMTCDDSSPLVPQAEEGITAVKWISKEKLDQVTENTFGSIIEVMKNIK' A
#
# COMPACT_ATOMS: atom_id res chain seq x y z
N SER A 1 -9.31 16.61 21.37
CA SER A 1 -9.11 16.38 19.92
C SER A 1 -10.16 15.39 19.44
N VAL A 2 -10.62 15.48 18.19
CA VAL A 2 -11.51 14.47 17.59
C VAL A 2 -10.64 13.44 16.88
N LEU A 3 -10.88 12.15 17.12
CA LEU A 3 -10.20 11.08 16.40
C LEU A 3 -10.69 11.03 14.96
N LYS A 4 -9.82 11.32 13.99
CA LYS A 4 -10.13 11.14 12.57
C LYS A 4 -10.12 9.65 12.22
N ARG A 5 -11.12 9.21 11.48
CA ARG A 5 -11.26 7.83 11.00
C ARG A 5 -10.80 7.74 9.55
N THR A 6 -10.12 6.64 9.22
CA THR A 6 -9.70 6.29 7.86
C THR A 6 -10.32 4.94 7.51
N TYR A 7 -10.73 4.76 6.26
CA TYR A 7 -11.31 3.52 5.75
C TYR A 7 -10.45 3.00 4.59
N TRP A 8 -10.27 1.69 4.55
CA TRP A 8 -9.53 0.98 3.49
C TRP A 8 -10.51 0.19 2.64
N PHE A 9 -10.22 0.09 1.35
CA PHE A 9 -11.07 -0.58 0.37
C PHE A 9 -10.21 -1.46 -0.53
N ASP A 10 -10.68 -2.67 -0.78
CA ASP A 10 -10.08 -3.53 -1.79
C ASP A 10 -10.50 -3.05 -3.18
N MET A 11 -9.54 -2.93 -4.09
CA MET A 11 -9.75 -2.46 -5.46
C MET A 11 -9.10 -3.41 -6.46
N THR A 12 -9.76 -3.61 -7.59
CA THR A 12 -9.23 -4.33 -8.75
C THR A 12 -8.79 -3.33 -9.81
N CYS A 13 -7.67 -3.60 -10.47
CA CYS A 13 -7.14 -2.77 -11.54
C CYS A 13 -6.76 -3.68 -12.72
N ASP A 14 -7.40 -3.45 -13.86
CA ASP A 14 -7.12 -4.19 -15.09
C ASP A 14 -6.09 -3.47 -15.98
N ASP A 15 -5.53 -2.36 -15.52
CA ASP A 15 -4.50 -1.62 -16.23
C ASP A 15 -3.13 -2.30 -16.06
N SER A 16 -2.45 -2.48 -17.20
CA SER A 16 -1.12 -3.07 -17.28
C SER A 16 -0.05 -2.07 -17.71
N SER A 17 -0.41 -0.78 -17.76
CA SER A 17 0.51 0.31 -18.06
C SER A 17 1.65 0.37 -17.03
N PRO A 18 2.84 0.86 -17.43
CA PRO A 18 3.96 1.00 -16.51
C PRO A 18 3.59 1.89 -15.31
N LEU A 19 3.98 1.45 -14.11
CA LEU A 19 3.81 2.25 -12.90
C LEU A 19 4.74 3.47 -12.95
N VAL A 20 4.17 4.67 -12.82
CA VAL A 20 4.92 5.94 -12.80
C VAL A 20 4.82 6.56 -11.40
N PRO A 21 5.93 6.69 -10.66
CA PRO A 21 5.95 7.35 -9.36
C PRO A 21 5.59 8.85 -9.44
N GLN A 22 4.92 9.36 -8.41
CA GLN A 22 4.55 10.78 -8.29
C GLN A 22 5.58 11.53 -7.43
N ALA A 23 6.65 12.01 -8.05
CA ALA A 23 7.75 12.68 -7.35
C ALA A 23 7.33 13.98 -6.63
N GLU A 24 6.32 14.70 -7.14
CA GLU A 24 5.77 15.91 -6.52
C GLU A 24 5.13 15.64 -5.16
N GLU A 25 4.59 14.43 -4.96
CA GLU A 25 4.05 13.97 -3.67
C GLU A 25 5.11 13.28 -2.79
N GLY A 26 6.36 13.23 -3.25
CA GLY A 26 7.45 12.52 -2.57
C GLY A 26 7.47 11.00 -2.81
N ILE A 27 6.69 10.49 -3.77
CA ILE A 27 6.67 9.06 -4.12
C ILE A 27 7.77 8.80 -5.16
N THR A 28 8.83 8.10 -4.74
CA THR A 28 10.02 7.84 -5.57
C THR A 28 10.01 6.48 -6.26
N ALA A 29 9.21 5.52 -5.77
CA ALA A 29 9.10 4.19 -6.33
C ALA A 29 7.69 3.62 -6.14
N VAL A 30 7.19 2.91 -7.15
CA VAL A 30 5.90 2.20 -7.12
C VAL A 30 6.10 0.83 -7.75
N LYS A 31 5.60 -0.22 -7.11
CA LYS A 31 5.75 -1.61 -7.55
C LYS A 31 4.51 -2.42 -7.17
N TRP A 32 4.09 -3.32 -8.06
CA TRP A 32 3.20 -4.42 -7.71
C TRP A 32 3.95 -5.44 -6.86
N ILE A 33 3.36 -5.86 -5.75
CA ILE A 33 3.94 -6.84 -4.83
C ILE A 33 2.94 -7.99 -4.68
N SER A 34 3.42 -9.21 -4.91
CA SER A 34 2.62 -10.41 -4.68
C SER A 34 2.52 -10.72 -3.20
N LYS A 35 1.49 -11.46 -2.79
CA LYS A 35 1.21 -11.75 -1.38
C LYS A 35 2.40 -12.41 -0.67
N GLU A 36 3.13 -13.26 -1.36
CA GLU A 36 4.29 -14.02 -0.84
C GLU A 36 5.51 -13.12 -0.59
N LYS A 37 5.53 -11.90 -1.13
CA LYS A 37 6.62 -10.94 -1.00
C LYS A 37 6.28 -9.78 -0.06
N LEU A 38 5.10 -9.79 0.57
CA LEU A 38 4.70 -8.72 1.49
C LEU A 38 5.67 -8.58 2.67
N ASP A 39 6.23 -9.67 3.17
CA ASP A 39 7.18 -9.63 4.28
C ASP A 39 8.36 -8.68 4.01
N GLN A 40 8.81 -8.57 2.76
CA GLN A 40 9.92 -7.70 2.34
C GLN A 40 9.66 -6.21 2.59
N VAL A 41 8.40 -5.78 2.64
CA VAL A 41 8.05 -4.37 2.86
C VAL A 41 7.57 -4.09 4.28
N THR A 42 7.12 -5.12 5.01
CA THR A 42 6.60 -4.95 6.37
C THR A 42 7.63 -4.40 7.35
N GLU A 43 8.92 -4.71 7.18
CA GLU A 43 10.00 -4.22 8.05
C GLU A 43 10.10 -2.68 8.10
N ASN A 44 9.74 -2.01 6.99
CA ASN A 44 9.80 -0.55 6.85
C ASN A 44 8.42 0.10 6.72
N THR A 45 7.36 -0.57 7.19
CA THR A 45 5.97 -0.10 7.08
C THR A 45 5.42 0.29 8.45
N PHE A 46 4.57 1.32 8.49
CA PHE A 46 3.88 1.71 9.72
C PHE A 46 2.94 0.60 10.23
N GLY A 47 2.91 0.38 11.55
CA GLY A 47 2.14 -0.69 12.17
C GLY A 47 0.64 -0.68 11.84
N SER A 48 0.03 0.51 11.69
CA SER A 48 -1.38 0.64 11.27
C SER A 48 -1.64 0.11 9.87
N ILE A 49 -0.67 0.23 8.96
CA ILE A 49 -0.77 -0.30 7.60
C ILE A 49 -0.51 -1.81 7.60
N ILE A 50 0.43 -2.29 8.42
CA ILE A 50 0.66 -3.73 8.60
C ILE A 50 -0.62 -4.44 9.08
N GLU A 51 -1.38 -3.82 9.98
CA GLU A 51 -2.67 -4.35 10.44
C GLU A 51 -3.68 -4.47 9.28
N VAL A 52 -3.74 -3.47 8.39
CA VAL A 52 -4.57 -3.54 7.18
C VAL A 52 -4.09 -4.68 6.27
N MET A 53 -2.79 -4.80 6.03
CA MET A 53 -2.21 -5.83 5.16
C MET A 53 -2.49 -7.26 5.64
N LYS A 54 -2.50 -7.49 6.96
CA LYS A 54 -2.84 -8.81 7.55
C LYS A 54 -4.28 -9.25 7.27
N ASN A 55 -5.16 -8.31 6.97
CA ASN A 55 -6.56 -8.60 6.64
C ASN A 55 -6.81 -8.83 5.15
N ILE A 56 -5.77 -8.70 4.30
CA ILE A 56 -5.85 -9.00 2.86
C ILE A 56 -5.93 -10.52 2.66
N LYS A 57 -7.05 -10.98 2.08
CA LYS A 57 -7.32 -12.41 1.83
C LYS A 57 -6.57 -12.98 0.64
#